data_AF-A0A6B9KSP0-F1
#
_entry.id   AF-A0A6B9KSP0-F1
#
_cell.length_a   1.000
_cell.length_b   1.000
_cell.length_c   1.000
_cell.angle_alpha   90.00
_cell.angle_beta   90.00
_cell.angle_gamma   90.00
#
_symmetry.space_group_name_H-M   'P 1'
#
loop_
_entity.id
_entity.type
_entity.pdbx_description
1 polymer ?
#
loop_
_entity_poly.entity_id
_entity_poly.type
_entity_poly.pdbx_seq_one_letter_code
_entity_poly.pdbx_strand_id
1 'polypeptide(L)'
;MRSLLLLCVLVVAVHGQKISKENKSAMMVAMIKSMDMRAESLRLRLSQSGIKMTSVEFQYLQYLNRRRLLRYCMTYAKYSAFILTHRRSKLNARNFAKLGRLVAYRNRVLMLWRYYTYLIYRHGKKTTITKKMLKLVKRDPATFHCVDTPY
;
A
#
# COMPACT_ATOMS: atom_id res chain seq x y z
N MET A 1 -2.29 28.14 -30.60
CA MET A 1 -3.10 26.89 -30.72
C MET A 1 -2.27 25.61 -30.84
N ARG A 2 -1.19 25.56 -31.65
CA ARG A 2 -0.31 24.35 -31.77
C ARG A 2 0.34 23.88 -30.45
N SER A 3 0.76 24.80 -29.58
CA SER A 3 1.40 24.46 -28.30
C SER A 3 0.44 23.84 -27.27
N LEU A 4 -0.85 24.18 -27.35
CA LEU A 4 -1.91 23.65 -26.47
C LEU A 4 -2.26 22.20 -26.84
N LEU A 5 -2.32 21.89 -28.14
CA LEU A 5 -2.49 20.53 -28.64
C LEU A 5 -1.32 19.62 -28.24
N LEU A 6 -0.08 20.10 -28.32
CA LEU A 6 1.10 19.36 -27.87
C LEU A 6 1.06 19.05 -26.36
N LEU A 7 0.58 19.99 -25.54
CA LEU A 7 0.38 19.79 -24.11
C LEU A 7 -0.71 18.75 -23.82
N CYS A 8 -1.85 18.81 -24.51
CA CYS A 8 -2.92 17.82 -24.38
C CYS A 8 -2.44 16.41 -24.78
N VAL A 9 -1.70 16.28 -25.88
CA VAL A 9 -1.15 14.99 -26.34
C VAL A 9 -0.11 14.44 -25.35
N LEU A 10 0.73 15.29 -24.75
CA LEU A 10 1.67 14.88 -23.70
C LEU A 10 0.94 14.41 -22.42
N VAL A 11 -0.12 15.10 -22.00
CA VAL A 11 -0.91 14.69 -20.83
C VAL A 11 -1.61 13.34 -21.07
N VAL A 12 -2.13 13.10 -22.27
CA VAL A 12 -2.76 11.83 -22.66
C VAL A 12 -1.73 10.70 -22.79
N ALA A 13 -0.55 10.96 -23.37
CA ALA A 13 0.53 9.97 -23.47
C ALA A 13 1.07 9.55 -22.09
N VAL A 14 1.10 10.47 -21.12
CA VAL A 14 1.45 10.17 -19.73
C VAL A 14 0.32 9.42 -19.00
N HIS A 15 -0.94 9.68 -19.34
CA HIS A 15 -2.10 8.98 -18.75
C HIS A 15 -2.36 7.58 -19.34
N GLY A 16 -1.84 7.28 -20.54
CA GLY A 16 -2.13 6.06 -21.30
C GLY A 16 -1.15 4.89 -21.11
N GLN A 17 -0.12 5.01 -20.27
CA GLN A 17 0.84 3.91 -20.10
C GLN A 17 0.17 2.69 -19.46
N LYS A 18 -0.04 1.64 -20.28
CA LYS A 18 -0.59 0.37 -19.84
C LYS A 18 0.43 -0.35 -18.95
N ILE A 19 0.22 -0.32 -17.65
CA ILE A 19 1.06 -1.03 -16.68
C ILE A 19 0.69 -2.52 -16.70
N SER A 20 1.69 -3.37 -16.95
CA SER A 20 1.50 -4.84 -16.96
C SER A 20 0.98 -5.36 -15.62
N LYS A 21 0.30 -6.51 -15.65
CA LYS A 21 -0.17 -7.20 -14.44
C LYS A 21 1.00 -7.54 -13.51
N GLU A 22 2.11 -8.02 -14.06
CA GLU A 22 3.32 -8.37 -13.34
C GLU A 22 3.91 -7.17 -12.57
N ASN A 23 4.02 -6.00 -13.23
CA ASN A 23 4.54 -4.78 -12.60
C ASN A 23 3.65 -4.32 -11.44
N LYS A 24 2.32 -4.39 -11.62
CA LYS A 24 1.36 -4.09 -10.54
C LYS A 24 1.54 -5.06 -9.37
N SER A 25 1.60 -6.36 -9.64
CA SER A 25 1.80 -7.39 -8.60
C SER A 25 3.11 -7.21 -7.83
N ALA A 26 4.22 -6.92 -8.52
CA ALA A 26 5.51 -6.68 -7.88
C ALA A 26 5.49 -5.48 -6.92
N MET A 27 4.83 -4.38 -7.33
CA MET A 27 4.62 -3.21 -6.47
C MET A 27 3.74 -3.57 -5.26
N MET A 28 2.61 -4.24 -5.47
CA MET A 28 1.66 -4.63 -4.42
C MET A 28 2.34 -5.50 -3.34
N VAL A 29 3.04 -6.56 -3.76
CA VAL A 29 3.75 -7.48 -2.86
C VAL A 29 4.81 -6.73 -2.06
N ALA A 30 5.63 -5.92 -2.73
CA ALA A 30 6.70 -5.18 -2.07
C ALA A 30 6.15 -4.14 -1.08
N MET A 31 5.04 -3.49 -1.41
CA MET A 31 4.36 -2.54 -0.52
C MET A 31 3.82 -3.25 0.73
N ILE A 32 3.05 -4.34 0.58
CA ILE A 32 2.49 -5.08 1.73
C ILE A 32 3.59 -5.65 2.60
N LYS A 33 4.58 -6.34 2.03
CA LYS A 33 5.70 -6.91 2.80
C LYS A 33 6.40 -5.82 3.62
N SER A 34 6.61 -4.65 3.03
CA SER A 34 7.27 -3.53 3.70
C SER A 34 6.42 -2.89 4.80
N MET A 35 5.09 -2.84 4.65
CA MET A 35 4.20 -2.35 5.71
C MET A 35 4.04 -3.38 6.84
N ASP A 36 3.94 -4.67 6.52
CA ASP A 36 3.81 -5.75 7.49
C ASP A 36 5.09 -5.91 8.34
N MET A 37 6.28 -5.83 7.73
CA MET A 37 7.54 -5.81 8.49
C MET A 37 7.61 -4.65 9.49
N ARG A 38 7.10 -3.46 9.12
CA ARG A 38 7.07 -2.31 10.03
C ARG A 38 6.05 -2.46 11.15
N ALA A 39 4.90 -3.06 10.85
CA ALA A 39 3.91 -3.41 11.88
C ALA A 39 4.52 -4.40 12.88
N GLU A 40 5.31 -5.37 12.41
CA GLU A 40 6.04 -6.30 13.27
C GLU A 40 7.10 -5.60 14.13
N SER A 41 7.91 -4.70 13.54
CA SER A 41 8.85 -3.90 14.32
C SER A 41 8.17 -2.99 15.36
N LEU A 42 6.95 -2.54 15.09
CA LEU A 42 6.15 -1.80 16.08
C LEU A 42 5.66 -2.72 17.20
N ARG A 43 5.14 -3.91 16.85
CA ARG A 43 4.71 -4.95 17.80
C ARG A 43 5.82 -5.31 18.78
N LEU A 44 7.04 -5.52 18.28
CA LEU A 44 8.21 -5.83 19.09
C LEU A 44 8.57 -4.67 20.04
N ARG A 45 8.58 -3.43 19.55
CA ARG A 45 8.85 -2.24 20.39
C ARG A 45 7.82 -2.04 21.49
N LEU A 46 6.54 -2.22 21.18
CA LEU A 46 5.47 -2.14 22.19
C LEU A 46 5.62 -3.23 23.24
N SER A 47 5.97 -4.45 22.82
CA SER A 47 6.21 -5.57 23.73
C SER A 47 7.38 -5.30 24.69
N GLN A 48 8.44 -4.64 24.21
CA GLN A 48 9.58 -4.22 25.05
C GLN A 48 9.17 -3.18 26.10
N SER A 49 8.18 -2.34 25.80
CA SER A 49 7.59 -1.38 26.76
C SER A 49 6.47 -1.99 27.64
N GLY A 50 6.30 -3.32 27.65
CA GLY A 50 5.26 -4.00 28.43
C GLY A 50 3.86 -4.01 27.82
N ILE A 51 3.67 -3.38 26.66
CA ILE A 51 2.37 -3.33 25.95
C ILE A 51 2.27 -4.53 25.00
N LYS A 52 1.53 -5.57 25.39
CA LYS A 52 1.29 -6.75 24.55
C LYS A 52 0.15 -6.50 23.55
N MET A 53 0.46 -6.68 22.27
CA MET A 53 -0.53 -6.71 21.19
C MET A 53 -0.97 -8.16 20.94
N THR A 54 -2.27 -8.40 21.01
CA THR A 54 -2.85 -9.71 20.72
C THR A 54 -2.75 -10.06 19.23
N SER A 55 -2.87 -11.34 18.90
CA SER A 55 -2.89 -11.82 17.52
C SER A 55 -4.00 -11.16 16.68
N VAL A 56 -5.18 -10.96 17.27
CA VAL A 56 -6.32 -10.31 16.60
C VAL A 56 -6.03 -8.85 16.26
N GLU A 57 -5.42 -8.12 17.20
CA GLU A 57 -5.03 -6.72 16.98
C GLU A 57 -3.97 -6.62 15.88
N PHE A 58 -2.98 -7.52 15.88
CA PHE A 58 -1.96 -7.55 14.84
C PHE A 58 -2.54 -7.89 13.46
N GLN A 59 -3.45 -8.86 13.38
CA GLN A 59 -4.17 -9.19 12.14
C GLN A 59 -5.03 -8.01 11.65
N TYR A 60 -5.62 -7.23 12.56
CA TYR A 60 -6.33 -6.00 12.20
C TYR A 60 -5.38 -4.96 11.59
N LEU A 61 -4.15 -4.83 12.09
CA LEU A 61 -3.14 -3.95 11.49
C LEU A 61 -2.78 -4.39 10.06
N GLN A 62 -2.55 -5.69 9.88
CA GLN A 62 -2.31 -6.28 8.56
C GLN A 62 -3.50 -6.05 7.60
N TYR A 63 -4.73 -6.08 8.11
CA TYR A 63 -5.91 -5.75 7.34
C TYR A 63 -5.91 -4.27 6.89
N LEU A 64 -5.58 -3.34 7.79
CA LEU A 64 -5.48 -1.91 7.45
C LEU A 64 -4.42 -1.65 6.36
N ASN A 65 -3.28 -2.33 6.42
CA ASN A 65 -2.24 -2.30 5.37
C ASN A 65 -2.81 -2.69 4.01
N ARG A 66 -3.54 -3.80 3.94
CA ARG A 66 -4.13 -4.32 2.69
C ARG A 66 -5.25 -3.41 2.17
N ARG A 67 -6.09 -2.88 3.05
CA ARG A 67 -7.09 -1.85 2.70
C ARG A 67 -6.43 -0.62 2.11
N ARG A 68 -5.32 -0.15 2.70
CA ARG A 68 -4.63 1.05 2.22
C ARG A 68 -4.05 0.85 0.83
N LEU A 69 -3.49 -0.33 0.56
CA LEU A 69 -3.05 -0.70 -0.79
C LEU A 69 -4.24 -0.69 -1.76
N LEU A 70 -5.30 -1.46 -1.47
CA LEU A 70 -6.44 -1.61 -2.38
C LEU A 70 -7.13 -0.27 -2.70
N ARG A 71 -7.18 0.64 -1.72
CA ARG A 71 -7.83 1.95 -1.89
C ARG A 71 -7.18 2.81 -2.97
N TYR A 72 -5.87 2.69 -3.16
CA TYR A 72 -5.09 3.55 -4.06
C TYR A 72 -4.18 2.74 -4.98
N CYS A 73 -4.53 1.48 -5.25
CA CYS A 73 -3.62 0.56 -5.91
C CYS A 73 -3.24 1.03 -7.32
N MET A 74 -4.22 1.45 -8.12
CA MET A 74 -3.98 1.95 -9.47
C MET A 74 -3.31 3.31 -9.44
N THR A 75 -3.68 4.17 -8.50
CA THR A 75 -3.01 5.45 -8.27
C THR A 75 -1.51 5.23 -7.99
N TYR A 76 -1.16 4.34 -7.05
CA TYR A 76 0.24 4.01 -6.76
C TYR A 76 0.98 3.42 -7.95
N ALA A 77 0.32 2.56 -8.73
CA ALA A 77 0.92 1.99 -9.93
C ALA A 77 1.21 3.07 -10.99
N LYS A 78 0.25 3.96 -11.27
CA LYS A 78 0.40 5.08 -12.20
C LYS A 78 1.51 6.04 -11.78
N TYR A 79 1.53 6.45 -10.52
CA TYR A 79 2.61 7.28 -9.99
C TYR A 79 3.96 6.58 -10.06
N SER A 80 4.00 5.25 -9.83
CA SER A 80 5.24 4.50 -9.96
C SER A 80 5.76 4.49 -11.40
N ALA A 81 4.88 4.25 -12.38
CA ALA A 81 5.23 4.33 -13.79
C ALA A 81 5.74 5.73 -14.16
N PHE A 82 5.04 6.78 -13.74
CA PHE A 82 5.43 8.17 -13.95
C PHE A 82 6.85 8.47 -13.42
N ILE A 83 7.15 8.08 -12.17
CA ILE A 83 8.47 8.28 -11.58
C ILE A 83 9.55 7.54 -12.38
N LEU A 84 9.29 6.31 -12.82
CA LEU A 84 10.26 5.54 -13.60
C LEU A 84 10.50 6.17 -14.97
N THR A 85 9.45 6.58 -15.69
CA THR A 85 9.57 7.26 -16.98
C THR A 85 10.32 8.58 -16.84
N HIS A 86 10.00 9.39 -15.83
CA HIS A 86 10.70 10.66 -15.59
C HIS A 86 12.19 10.44 -15.27
N ARG A 87 12.53 9.36 -14.56
CA ARG A 87 13.92 8.95 -14.27
C ARG A 87 14.58 8.15 -15.40
N ARG A 88 13.98 8.07 -16.59
CA ARG A 88 14.45 7.27 -17.73
C ARG A 88 14.78 5.80 -17.36
N SER A 89 14.05 5.27 -16.38
CA SER A 89 14.23 3.92 -15.85
C SER A 89 13.28 2.92 -16.53
N LYS A 90 13.71 1.67 -16.68
CA LYS A 90 12.90 0.61 -17.28
C LYS A 90 11.64 0.29 -16.46
N LEU A 91 10.50 0.11 -17.14
CA LEU A 91 9.23 -0.29 -16.55
C LEU A 91 9.16 -1.82 -16.33
N ASN A 92 9.88 -2.31 -15.32
CA ASN A 92 9.95 -3.74 -14.98
C ASN A 92 9.64 -4.03 -13.52
N ALA A 93 9.39 -5.31 -13.21
CA ALA A 93 8.94 -5.76 -11.90
C ALA A 93 9.88 -5.34 -10.77
N ARG A 94 11.20 -5.39 -10.99
CA ARG A 94 12.22 -4.99 -10.01
C ARG A 94 12.09 -3.52 -9.62
N ASN A 95 11.89 -2.64 -10.60
CA ASN A 95 11.74 -1.20 -10.37
C ASN A 95 10.39 -0.86 -9.71
N PHE A 96 9.31 -1.52 -10.13
CA PHE A 96 8.01 -1.40 -9.46
C PHE A 96 8.05 -1.90 -8.01
N ALA A 97 8.78 -2.98 -7.71
CA ALA A 97 8.98 -3.43 -6.34
C ALA A 97 9.76 -2.43 -5.48
N LYS A 98 10.78 -1.74 -6.04
CA LYS A 98 11.49 -0.65 -5.35
C LYS A 98 10.52 0.48 -5.00
N LEU A 99 9.67 0.88 -5.95
CA LEU A 99 8.68 1.93 -5.71
C LEU A 99 7.57 1.49 -4.75
N GLY A 100 7.15 0.23 -4.77
CA GLY A 100 6.22 -0.32 -3.77
C GLY A 100 6.74 -0.17 -2.34
N ARG A 101 8.04 -0.41 -2.11
CA ARG A 101 8.67 -0.15 -0.79
C ARG A 101 8.71 1.33 -0.42
N LEU A 102 8.95 2.21 -1.40
CA LEU A 102 8.93 3.65 -1.20
C LEU A 102 7.52 4.16 -0.87
N VAL A 103 6.51 3.68 -1.58
CA VAL A 103 5.10 3.97 -1.32
C VAL A 103 4.71 3.52 0.09
N ALA A 104 5.12 2.31 0.50
CA ALA A 104 4.94 1.83 1.87
C ALA A 104 5.60 2.77 2.90
N TYR A 105 6.83 3.24 2.64
CA TYR A 105 7.52 4.18 3.50
C TYR A 105 6.77 5.52 3.61
N ARG A 106 6.29 6.08 2.50
CA ARG A 106 5.51 7.33 2.49
C ARG A 106 4.18 7.20 3.23
N ASN A 107 3.55 6.03 3.18
CA ASN A 107 2.32 5.75 3.92
C ASN A 107 2.56 5.44 5.41
N ARG A 108 3.82 5.37 5.89
CA ARG A 108 4.13 4.96 7.27
C ARG A 108 3.49 5.86 8.33
N VAL A 109 3.45 7.17 8.10
CA VAL A 109 2.97 8.16 9.09
C VAL A 109 1.47 8.00 9.29
N LEU A 110 0.72 7.86 8.20
CA LEU A 110 -0.72 7.60 8.25
C LEU A 110 -1.03 6.26 8.92
N MET A 111 -0.22 5.24 8.68
CA MET A 111 -0.38 3.94 9.31
C MET A 111 -0.07 4.01 10.81
N LEU A 112 1.04 4.64 11.20
CA LEU A 112 1.40 4.85 12.60
C LEU A 112 0.35 5.68 13.32
N TRP A 113 -0.14 6.76 12.72
CA TRP A 113 -1.20 7.57 13.29
C TRP A 113 -2.43 6.70 13.56
N ARG A 114 -2.94 5.96 12.56
CA ARG A 114 -4.07 5.03 12.74
C ARG A 114 -3.83 3.97 13.82
N TYR A 115 -2.60 3.47 13.94
CA TYR A 115 -2.22 2.53 15.00
C TYR A 115 -2.25 3.18 16.38
N TYR A 116 -1.71 4.38 16.52
CA TYR A 116 -1.77 5.14 17.76
C TYR A 116 -3.19 5.54 18.13
N THR A 117 -4.00 6.05 17.18
CA THR A 117 -5.43 6.33 17.39
C THR A 117 -6.12 5.06 17.89
N TYR A 118 -5.93 3.94 17.21
CA TYR A 118 -6.53 2.68 17.63
C TYR A 118 -6.09 2.21 19.03
N LEU A 119 -4.81 2.38 19.40
CA LEU A 119 -4.30 2.02 20.73
C LEU A 119 -4.76 2.98 21.84
N ILE A 120 -4.90 4.27 21.54
CA ILE A 120 -5.33 5.32 22.49
C ILE A 120 -6.84 5.24 22.73
N TYR A 121 -7.63 5.06 21.67
CA TYR A 121 -9.10 4.94 21.77
C TYR A 121 -9.55 3.52 22.18
N ARG A 122 -8.62 2.68 22.66
CA ARG A 122 -8.83 1.33 23.23
C ARG A 122 -9.53 1.37 24.60
N HIS A 123 -10.52 2.25 24.78
CA HIS A 123 -11.39 2.30 25.97
C HIS A 123 -12.22 1.00 26.08
N GLY A 124 -11.60 -0.09 26.53
CA GLY A 124 -12.25 -1.38 26.83
C GLY A 124 -12.85 -2.14 25.64
N LYS A 125 -12.83 -1.61 24.42
CA LYS A 125 -13.41 -2.29 23.25
C LYS A 125 -12.47 -3.38 22.73
N LYS A 126 -12.92 -4.64 22.80
CA LYS A 126 -12.24 -5.77 22.14
C LYS A 126 -12.30 -5.58 20.63
N THR A 127 -11.14 -5.56 20.00
CA THR A 127 -11.08 -5.56 18.54
C THR A 127 -11.48 -6.90 17.99
N THR A 128 -12.46 -6.88 17.10
CA THR A 128 -12.94 -8.08 16.41
C THR A 128 -12.44 -8.08 14.97
N ILE A 129 -11.91 -9.21 14.53
CA ILE A 129 -11.62 -9.46 13.11
C ILE A 129 -12.71 -10.35 12.52
N THR A 130 -13.36 -9.89 11.44
CA THR A 130 -14.37 -10.72 10.76
C THR A 130 -13.69 -11.76 9.86
N LYS A 131 -14.41 -12.85 9.53
CA LYS A 131 -13.92 -13.87 8.58
C LYS A 131 -13.51 -13.25 7.23
N LYS A 132 -14.25 -12.23 6.74
CA LYS A 132 -13.93 -11.52 5.49
C LYS A 132 -12.60 -10.75 5.59
N MET A 133 -12.33 -10.09 6.72
CA MET A 133 -11.08 -9.36 6.94
C MET A 133 -9.90 -10.33 7.03
N LEU A 134 -10.04 -11.43 7.76
CA LEU A 134 -9.00 -12.45 7.87
C LEU A 134 -8.70 -13.11 6.51
N LYS A 135 -9.72 -13.35 5.69
CA LYS A 135 -9.55 -13.84 4.31
C LYS A 135 -8.71 -12.88 3.47
N LEU A 136 -8.91 -11.57 3.62
CA LEU A 136 -8.07 -10.58 2.95
C LEU A 136 -6.63 -10.59 3.48
N VAL A 137 -6.44 -10.75 4.80
CA VAL A 137 -5.11 -10.83 5.42
C VAL A 137 -4.28 -11.99 4.87
N LYS A 138 -4.91 -13.17 4.74
CA LYS A 138 -4.28 -14.42 4.28
C LYS A 138 -4.07 -14.50 2.77
N ARG A 139 -4.75 -13.65 1.98
CA ARG A 139 -4.66 -13.68 0.53
C ARG A 139 -3.32 -13.11 0.04
N ASP A 140 -2.72 -13.77 -0.94
CA ASP A 140 -1.49 -13.30 -1.58
C ASP A 140 -1.71 -11.91 -2.24
N PRO A 141 -0.94 -10.88 -1.86
CA PRO A 141 -1.01 -9.55 -2.46
C PRO A 141 -0.83 -9.53 -3.98
N ALA A 142 -0.11 -10.48 -4.57
CA ALA A 142 0.06 -10.55 -6.02
C ALA A 142 -1.25 -10.78 -6.77
N THR A 143 -2.24 -11.36 -6.09
CA THR A 143 -3.55 -11.74 -6.65
C THR A 143 -4.62 -10.67 -6.48
N PHE A 144 -4.31 -9.56 -5.79
CA PHE A 144 -5.29 -8.50 -5.56
C PHE A 144 -5.75 -7.87 -6.88
N HIS A 145 -7.05 -7.60 -6.98
CA HIS A 145 -7.56 -6.82 -8.10
C HIS A 145 -7.17 -5.37 -7.88
N CYS A 146 -6.17 -4.89 -8.62
CA CYS A 146 -5.67 -3.54 -8.52
C CYS A 146 -6.59 -2.60 -9.31
N VAL A 147 -7.60 -2.08 -8.63
CA VAL A 147 -8.47 -0.98 -9.06
C VAL A 147 -8.60 -0.04 -7.87
N ASP A 148 -8.59 1.27 -8.13
CA ASP A 148 -8.87 2.23 -7.07
C ASP A 148 -10.34 2.07 -6.70
N THR A 149 -10.62 1.88 -5.42
CA THR A 149 -12.00 1.79 -4.94
C THR A 149 -12.51 3.20 -4.70
N PRO A 150 -13.46 3.73 -5.51
CA PRO A 150 -14.26 4.86 -5.08
C PRO A 150 -15.07 4.42 -3.84
N TYR A 151 -15.45 5.37 -3.01
CA TYR A 151 -16.19 5.12 -1.78
C TYR A 151 -17.43 4.25 -2.00
#